data_AF-R0CY81-F1
#
_entry.id   AF-R0CY81-F1
#
_cell.length_a   1.000
_cell.length_b   1.000
_cell.length_c   1.000
_cell.angle_alpha   90.00
_cell.angle_beta   90.00
_cell.angle_gamma   90.00
#
_symmetry.space_group_name_H-M   'P 1'
#
loop_
_entity.id
_entity.type
_entity.pdbx_description
1 polymer ?
#
loop_
_entity_poly.entity_id
_entity_poly.type
_entity_poly.pdbx_seq_one_letter_code
_entity_poly.pdbx_strand_id
1 'polypeptide(L)'
;MSKTSRELIEFCKGKLGTPYVFGMKGQILTEALLQQLAAENPKVYTSQYITKARSFMGKHCTDCSGLITWCTGILRGSANYRETAREVKPIGTLNESMTGWALWKPGHIGVYIGNGKCIEAKGINYGTVETRAQDTPWVSVLKLKDIDYSAQVCESPDPSPHPTGWVKEDGGVRFYLEPERYVSNDWYQDKGQWFWFDGSGHAVRDNWYFYKDNWYYFGSDFAMVKGIQLIKGKPYYFNRDGQMARFGTRFMVQVDKNGVLHFPEEESVENSVIAGRIWGENETGMELENIAPDNTEGKTPALAAYEDSEYTGGTVPPPDTKTGTT
;
A
#
# COMPACT_ATOMS: atom_id res chain seq x y z
N MET A 1 13.65 35.23 6.10
CA MET A 1 12.98 34.32 7.06
C MET A 1 13.19 32.89 6.58
N SER A 2 13.53 31.96 7.47
CA SER A 2 13.62 30.54 7.13
C SER A 2 12.26 30.01 6.73
N LYS A 3 12.21 29.16 5.70
CA LYS A 3 10.97 28.49 5.28
C LYS A 3 10.64 27.39 6.26
N THR A 4 9.37 27.23 6.62
CA THR A 4 8.92 26.10 7.42
C THR A 4 8.94 24.80 6.61
N SER A 5 9.02 23.65 7.28
CA SER A 5 8.91 22.34 6.64
C SER A 5 7.59 22.20 5.87
N ARG A 6 6.50 22.76 6.41
CA ARG A 6 5.20 22.81 5.74
C ARG A 6 5.23 23.64 4.45
N GLU A 7 5.77 24.86 4.49
CA GLU A 7 5.91 25.69 3.29
C GLU A 7 6.74 24.98 2.22
N LEU A 8 7.79 24.24 2.62
CA LEU A 8 8.59 23.44 1.69
C LEU A 8 7.75 22.35 1.02
N ILE A 9 6.97 21.60 1.79
CA ILE A 9 6.10 20.53 1.27
C ILE A 9 5.06 21.10 0.30
N GLU A 10 4.33 22.14 0.72
CA GLU A 10 3.28 22.76 -0.11
C GLU A 10 3.85 23.38 -1.38
N PHE A 11 5.05 23.99 -1.28
CA PHE A 11 5.77 24.43 -2.46
C PHE A 11 6.08 23.27 -3.41
N CYS A 12 6.65 22.17 -2.90
CA CYS A 12 6.97 21.00 -3.70
C CYS A 12 5.73 20.40 -4.39
N LYS A 13 4.61 20.27 -3.68
CA LYS A 13 3.32 19.82 -4.24
C LYS A 13 2.87 20.73 -5.38
N GLY A 14 2.95 22.05 -5.19
CA GLY A 14 2.64 23.04 -6.22
C GLY A 14 3.57 23.03 -7.44
N LYS A 15 4.68 22.26 -7.41
CA LYS A 15 5.63 22.11 -8.53
C LYS A 15 5.56 20.77 -9.23
N LEU A 16 4.61 19.89 -8.89
CA LEU A 16 4.40 18.65 -9.64
C LEU A 16 4.20 18.93 -11.14
N GLY A 17 4.84 18.13 -11.99
CA GLY A 17 4.85 18.31 -13.44
C GLY A 17 5.83 19.36 -13.96
N THR A 18 6.54 20.12 -13.09
CA THR A 18 7.58 21.06 -13.52
C THR A 18 8.69 20.31 -14.26
N PRO A 19 9.03 20.69 -15.51
CA PRO A 19 10.10 20.04 -16.27
C PRO A 19 11.45 20.06 -15.54
N TYR A 20 12.21 18.98 -15.75
CA TYR A 20 13.57 18.88 -15.20
C TYR A 20 14.59 19.33 -16.23
N VAL A 21 15.46 20.25 -15.82
CA VAL A 21 16.69 20.60 -16.56
C VAL A 21 17.81 20.79 -15.53
N PHE A 22 18.93 20.11 -15.74
CA PHE A 22 20.06 20.09 -14.82
C PHE A 22 20.60 21.51 -14.60
N GLY A 23 20.94 21.88 -13.37
CA GLY A 23 21.44 23.21 -13.04
C GLY A 23 20.35 24.27 -12.87
N MET A 24 19.13 24.07 -13.38
CA MET A 24 18.04 25.04 -13.22
C MET A 24 17.52 25.08 -11.78
N LYS A 25 17.21 26.29 -11.30
CA LYS A 25 16.74 26.55 -9.93
C LYS A 25 15.35 27.19 -9.89
N GLY A 26 14.47 26.76 -10.78
CA GLY A 26 13.12 27.31 -10.89
C GLY A 26 12.97 28.50 -11.83
N GLN A 27 14.02 28.82 -12.60
CA GLN A 27 13.98 29.88 -13.60
C GLN A 27 13.19 29.46 -14.85
N ILE A 28 12.75 30.43 -15.65
CA ILE A 28 12.21 30.17 -16.99
C ILE A 28 13.38 29.80 -17.91
N LEU A 29 13.26 28.69 -18.63
CA LEU A 29 14.27 28.26 -19.58
C LEU A 29 14.26 29.16 -20.82
N THR A 30 15.41 29.80 -21.09
CA THR A 30 15.67 30.58 -22.30
C THR A 30 16.82 29.96 -23.09
N GLU A 31 16.94 30.28 -24.37
CA GLU A 31 18.04 29.75 -25.20
C GLU A 31 19.41 30.21 -24.66
N ALA A 32 19.52 31.45 -24.18
CA ALA A 32 20.75 31.96 -23.57
C ALA A 32 21.13 31.18 -22.30
N LEU A 33 20.16 30.90 -21.42
CA LEU A 33 20.39 30.13 -20.21
C LEU A 33 20.73 28.67 -20.52
N LEU A 34 20.08 28.08 -21.52
CA LEU A 34 20.39 26.73 -21.97
C LEU A 34 21.83 26.62 -22.50
N GLN A 35 22.27 27.58 -23.30
CA GLN A 35 23.65 27.63 -23.82
C GLN A 35 24.68 27.81 -22.69
N GLN A 36 24.38 28.67 -21.72
CA GLN A 36 25.22 28.87 -20.53
C GLN A 36 25.37 27.55 -19.75
N LEU A 37 24.25 26.90 -19.40
CA LEU A 37 24.28 25.65 -18.64
C LEU A 37 25.00 24.52 -19.38
N ALA A 38 24.87 24.47 -20.72
CA ALA A 38 25.56 23.52 -21.56
C ALA A 38 27.08 23.74 -21.59
N ALA A 39 27.53 25.00 -21.63
CA ALA A 39 28.95 25.35 -21.56
C ALA A 39 29.55 25.02 -20.19
N GLU A 40 28.81 25.24 -19.11
CA GLU A 40 29.25 24.93 -17.74
C GLU A 40 29.26 23.41 -17.45
N ASN A 41 28.38 22.64 -18.10
CA ASN A 41 28.17 21.22 -17.80
C ASN A 41 28.19 20.32 -19.06
N PRO A 42 29.28 20.31 -19.86
CA PRO A 42 29.31 19.65 -21.17
C PRO A 42 29.11 18.14 -21.11
N LYS A 43 29.42 17.50 -19.97
CA LYS A 43 29.18 16.06 -19.76
C LYS A 43 27.69 15.71 -19.61
N VAL A 44 26.89 16.64 -19.09
CA VAL A 44 25.45 16.44 -18.91
C VAL A 44 24.70 16.86 -20.18
N TYR A 45 25.09 17.98 -20.78
CA TYR A 45 24.45 18.57 -21.95
C TYR A 45 24.93 17.95 -23.26
N THR A 46 24.61 16.68 -23.47
CA THR A 46 24.75 16.03 -24.77
C THR A 46 23.79 16.64 -25.80
N SER A 47 24.03 16.40 -27.10
CA SER A 47 23.12 16.86 -28.17
C SER A 47 21.68 16.39 -27.98
N GLN A 48 21.49 15.18 -27.45
CA GLN A 48 20.17 14.62 -27.12
C GLN A 48 19.55 15.37 -25.94
N TYR A 49 20.33 15.63 -24.88
CA TYR A 49 19.88 16.37 -23.72
C TYR A 49 19.45 17.79 -24.08
N ILE A 50 20.27 18.51 -24.87
CA ILE A 50 19.96 19.86 -25.35
C ILE A 50 18.67 19.87 -26.16
N THR A 51 18.53 18.92 -27.11
CA THR A 51 17.31 18.80 -27.92
C THR A 51 16.08 18.61 -27.05
N LYS A 52 16.15 17.73 -26.04
CA LYS A 52 15.04 17.51 -25.11
C LYS A 52 14.78 18.75 -24.24
N ALA A 53 15.81 19.40 -23.71
CA ALA A 53 15.67 20.60 -22.90
C ALA A 53 15.00 21.73 -23.69
N ARG A 54 15.32 21.89 -24.99
CA ARG A 54 14.66 22.87 -25.87
C ARG A 54 13.14 22.67 -25.98
N SER A 55 12.62 21.46 -25.78
CA SER A 55 11.16 21.22 -25.74
C SER A 55 10.46 21.86 -24.54
N PHE A 56 11.23 22.33 -23.54
CA PHE A 56 10.73 23.03 -22.36
C PHE A 56 10.94 24.54 -22.41
N MET A 57 11.27 25.10 -23.57
CA MET A 57 11.53 26.53 -23.72
C MET A 57 10.34 27.38 -23.24
N GLY A 58 10.62 28.47 -22.52
CA GLY A 58 9.59 29.34 -21.95
C GLY A 58 8.88 28.78 -20.71
N LYS A 59 9.24 27.58 -20.24
CA LYS A 59 8.68 27.00 -19.01
C LYS A 59 9.65 27.17 -17.84
N HIS A 60 9.10 27.27 -16.64
CA HIS A 60 9.89 27.08 -15.43
C HIS A 60 10.47 25.66 -15.42
N CYS A 61 11.77 25.55 -15.17
CA CYS A 61 12.46 24.26 -15.05
C CYS A 61 13.25 24.20 -13.75
N THR A 62 13.50 22.99 -13.25
CA THR A 62 14.29 22.80 -12.03
C THR A 62 15.08 21.49 -12.07
N ASP A 63 16.23 21.44 -11.40
CA ASP A 63 16.86 20.17 -11.01
C ASP A 63 16.43 19.75 -9.59
N CYS A 64 16.94 18.62 -9.11
CA CYS A 64 16.57 18.04 -7.81
C CYS A 64 16.87 19.00 -6.65
N SER A 65 18.06 19.58 -6.62
CA SER A 65 18.47 20.59 -5.63
C SER A 65 17.84 21.96 -5.89
N GLY A 66 17.48 22.22 -7.14
CA GLY A 66 16.80 23.41 -7.62
C GLY A 66 15.40 23.53 -7.05
N LEU A 67 14.72 22.41 -6.81
CA LEU A 67 13.38 22.41 -6.24
C LEU A 67 13.40 23.02 -4.83
N ILE A 68 14.39 22.64 -4.02
CA ILE A 68 14.59 23.17 -2.66
C ILE A 68 15.15 24.59 -2.72
N THR A 69 16.08 24.86 -3.64
CA THR A 69 16.62 26.21 -3.87
C THR A 69 15.52 27.19 -4.25
N TRP A 70 14.57 26.78 -5.09
CA TRP A 70 13.48 27.63 -5.55
C TRP A 70 12.52 27.98 -4.42
N CYS A 71 12.26 27.04 -3.51
CA CYS A 71 11.47 27.29 -2.31
C CYS A 71 12.17 28.26 -1.35
N THR A 72 13.45 27.99 -1.06
CA THR A 72 14.19 28.64 0.03
C THR A 72 14.89 29.93 -0.40
N GLY A 73 15.15 30.12 -1.70
CA GLY A 73 16.02 31.16 -2.23
C GLY A 73 17.52 30.90 -2.00
N ILE A 74 17.91 29.74 -1.46
CA ILE A 74 19.29 29.44 -1.06
C ILE A 74 19.92 28.51 -2.10
N LEU A 75 20.90 29.04 -2.84
CA LEU A 75 21.57 28.29 -3.91
C LEU A 75 22.50 27.21 -3.35
N ARG A 76 22.12 25.94 -3.51
CA ARG A 76 22.97 24.78 -3.18
C ARG A 76 22.74 23.61 -4.14
N GLY A 77 23.81 22.84 -4.36
CA GLY A 77 23.71 21.52 -4.99
C GLY A 77 23.31 20.43 -3.99
N SER A 78 22.90 19.26 -4.49
CA SER A 78 22.49 18.12 -3.66
C SER A 78 23.58 17.74 -2.62
N ALA A 79 24.86 17.69 -3.01
CA ALA A 79 25.95 17.38 -2.09
C ALA A 79 26.11 18.42 -0.97
N ASN A 80 25.98 19.71 -1.30
CA ASN A 80 26.09 20.79 -0.31
C ASN A 80 24.92 20.77 0.68
N TYR A 81 23.71 20.38 0.24
CA TYR A 81 22.58 20.20 1.15
C TYR A 81 22.86 19.12 2.21
N ARG A 82 23.50 18.00 1.82
CA ARG A 82 23.93 16.98 2.79
C ARG A 82 25.02 17.49 3.72
N GLU A 83 26.06 18.12 3.18
CA GLU A 83 27.21 18.61 3.95
C GLU A 83 26.79 19.64 5.00
N THR A 84 25.83 20.50 4.65
CA THR A 84 25.35 21.58 5.52
C THR A 84 24.09 21.22 6.31
N ALA A 85 23.60 19.98 6.23
CA ALA A 85 22.44 19.56 6.99
C ALA A 85 22.70 19.69 8.50
N ARG A 86 21.68 20.09 9.26
CA ARG A 86 21.75 20.12 10.72
C ARG A 86 21.91 18.71 11.29
N GLU A 87 21.29 17.74 10.63
CA GLU A 87 21.31 16.34 11.03
C GLU A 87 21.26 15.46 9.78
N VAL A 88 22.05 14.37 9.80
CA VAL A 88 22.11 13.37 8.75
C VAL A 88 21.94 12.01 9.41
N LYS A 89 20.91 11.26 9.03
CA LYS A 89 20.69 9.88 9.51
C LYS A 89 20.64 8.89 8.36
N PRO A 90 20.92 7.60 8.60
CA PRO A 90 20.72 6.54 7.61
C PRO A 90 19.25 6.47 7.14
N ILE A 91 19.03 6.07 5.89
CA ILE A 91 17.67 5.97 5.33
C ILE A 91 16.74 5.04 6.14
N GLY A 92 17.28 3.98 6.77
CA GLY A 92 16.49 3.06 7.60
C GLY A 92 15.91 3.67 8.87
N THR A 93 16.23 4.93 9.17
CA THR A 93 15.63 5.68 10.29
C THR A 93 14.41 6.51 9.89
N LEU A 94 14.08 6.56 8.58
CA LEU A 94 12.94 7.30 8.06
C LEU A 94 11.65 6.84 8.74
N ASN A 95 10.88 7.81 9.22
CA ASN A 95 9.55 7.62 9.80
C ASN A 95 8.75 8.93 9.67
N GLU A 96 7.47 8.91 10.04
CA GLU A 96 6.56 10.03 9.81
C GLU A 96 6.91 11.33 10.54
N SER A 97 7.63 11.25 11.67
CA SER A 97 8.12 12.46 12.35
C SER A 97 9.16 13.24 11.54
N MET A 98 9.68 12.63 10.47
CA MET A 98 10.64 13.23 9.54
C MET A 98 9.96 13.88 8.33
N THR A 99 8.63 14.07 8.34
CA THR A 99 7.91 14.82 7.31
C THR A 99 8.53 16.20 7.10
N GLY A 100 8.85 16.53 5.83
CA GLY A 100 9.56 17.73 5.41
C GLY A 100 11.09 17.65 5.52
N TRP A 101 11.66 16.51 5.92
CA TRP A 101 13.09 16.25 5.79
C TRP A 101 13.43 15.92 4.34
N ALA A 102 14.69 16.13 3.95
CA ALA A 102 15.14 15.75 2.62
C ALA A 102 15.60 14.29 2.59
N LEU A 103 15.27 13.57 1.52
CA LEU A 103 15.82 12.25 1.21
C LEU A 103 17.01 12.44 0.27
N TRP A 104 18.10 11.72 0.51
CA TRP A 104 19.35 11.98 -0.20
C TRP A 104 20.11 10.71 -0.57
N LYS A 105 20.70 10.74 -1.77
CA LYS A 105 21.74 9.80 -2.25
C LYS A 105 22.77 10.58 -3.07
N PRO A 106 23.96 10.03 -3.36
CA PRO A 106 24.93 10.71 -4.21
C PRO A 106 24.30 11.18 -5.53
N GLY A 107 24.39 12.50 -5.79
CA GLY A 107 23.87 13.14 -6.99
C GLY A 107 22.38 13.47 -7.00
N HIS A 108 21.60 13.13 -5.96
CA HIS A 108 20.14 13.32 -5.96
C HIS A 108 19.57 13.68 -4.59
N ILE A 109 18.50 14.48 -4.59
CA ILE A 109 17.81 14.91 -3.37
C ILE A 109 16.31 15.08 -3.65
N GLY A 110 15.48 14.68 -2.69
CA GLY A 110 14.02 14.87 -2.71
C GLY A 110 13.52 15.34 -1.35
N VAL A 111 12.24 15.65 -1.25
CA VAL A 111 11.60 16.07 0.01
C VAL A 111 10.61 15.00 0.43
N TYR A 112 10.76 14.46 1.65
CA TYR A 112 9.82 13.53 2.24
C TYR A 112 8.53 14.27 2.63
N ILE A 113 7.38 13.78 2.19
CA ILE A 113 6.08 14.46 2.38
C ILE A 113 5.14 13.69 3.32
N GLY A 114 5.66 12.65 3.99
CA GLY A 114 4.88 11.76 4.85
C GLY A 114 4.31 10.56 4.09
N ASN A 115 3.65 9.65 4.81
CA ASN A 115 2.94 8.48 4.27
C ASN A 115 3.80 7.61 3.32
N GLY A 116 5.10 7.46 3.61
CA GLY A 116 6.02 6.72 2.74
C GLY A 116 6.26 7.34 1.35
N LYS A 117 5.93 8.61 1.13
CA LYS A 117 6.04 9.31 -0.16
C LYS A 117 7.05 10.46 -0.14
N CYS A 118 7.57 10.79 -1.31
CA CYS A 118 8.42 11.96 -1.50
C CYS A 118 8.13 12.68 -2.82
N ILE A 119 8.53 13.96 -2.88
CA ILE A 119 8.55 14.73 -4.12
C ILE A 119 10.01 14.94 -4.54
N GLU A 120 10.30 14.61 -5.79
CA GLU A 120 11.63 14.68 -6.36
C GLU A 120 11.59 15.19 -7.82
N ALA A 121 12.58 16.01 -8.20
CA ALA A 121 12.83 16.31 -9.60
C ALA A 121 13.75 15.21 -10.16
N LYS A 122 13.16 14.20 -10.80
CA LYS A 122 13.79 12.88 -11.03
C LYS A 122 14.68 12.79 -12.27
N GLY A 123 14.66 13.81 -13.13
CA GLY A 123 15.45 13.86 -14.36
C GLY A 123 14.64 14.30 -15.57
N ILE A 124 15.33 14.59 -16.68
CA ILE A 124 14.77 15.27 -17.87
C ILE A 124 13.58 14.55 -18.51
N ASN A 125 13.46 13.23 -18.32
CA ASN A 125 12.37 12.42 -18.86
C ASN A 125 11.13 12.36 -17.95
N TYR A 126 11.25 12.81 -16.70
CA TYR A 126 10.20 12.69 -15.68
C TYR A 126 9.70 14.05 -15.19
N GLY A 127 10.62 15.00 -14.99
CA GLY A 127 10.29 16.26 -14.32
C GLY A 127 10.19 16.10 -12.80
N THR A 128 9.39 16.95 -12.19
CA THR A 128 9.06 16.94 -10.76
C THR A 128 7.86 16.04 -10.52
N VAL A 129 8.03 14.99 -9.71
CA VAL A 129 7.06 13.92 -9.51
C VAL A 129 6.91 13.57 -8.04
N GLU A 130 5.74 13.05 -7.67
CA GLU A 130 5.52 12.34 -6.42
C GLU A 130 5.83 10.86 -6.65
N THR A 131 6.65 10.26 -5.80
CA THR A 131 7.01 8.84 -5.85
C THR A 131 6.95 8.23 -4.46
N ARG A 132 6.89 6.90 -4.37
CA ARG A 132 7.09 6.24 -3.08
C ARG A 132 8.56 6.42 -2.69
N ALA A 133 8.81 6.72 -1.43
CA ALA A 133 10.17 6.92 -0.92
C ALA A 133 11.05 5.69 -1.19
N GLN A 134 10.48 4.49 -1.16
CA GLN A 134 11.18 3.22 -1.44
C GLN A 134 11.58 3.02 -2.91
N ASP A 135 10.98 3.75 -3.87
CA ASP A 135 11.25 3.55 -5.31
C ASP A 135 12.59 4.17 -5.75
N THR A 136 13.17 5.03 -4.92
CA THR A 136 14.51 5.58 -5.13
C THR A 136 15.42 5.01 -4.03
N PRO A 137 16.63 4.49 -4.36
CA PRO A 137 17.55 3.93 -3.38
C PRO A 137 18.26 5.06 -2.62
N TRP A 138 17.52 5.72 -1.73
CA TRP A 138 18.06 6.75 -0.84
C TRP A 138 19.06 6.15 0.14
N VAL A 139 20.04 6.95 0.55
CA VAL A 139 21.10 6.55 1.49
C VAL A 139 20.90 7.23 2.84
N SER A 140 20.38 8.45 2.86
CA SER A 140 20.24 9.24 4.07
C SER A 140 18.98 10.10 4.08
N VAL A 141 18.53 10.42 5.28
CA VAL A 141 17.54 11.46 5.57
C VAL A 141 18.25 12.67 6.19
N LEU A 142 17.88 13.87 5.76
CA LEU A 142 18.57 15.11 6.10
C LEU A 142 17.61 16.11 6.74
N LYS A 143 17.95 16.61 7.92
CA LYS A 143 17.31 17.79 8.52
C LYS A 143 18.02 19.03 8.00
N LEU A 144 17.40 19.74 7.07
CA LEU A 144 18.04 20.88 6.39
C LEU A 144 18.20 22.06 7.37
N LYS A 145 19.39 22.67 7.44
CA LYS A 145 19.65 23.71 8.46
C LYS A 145 18.82 24.99 8.29
N ASP A 146 18.39 25.29 7.07
CA ASP A 146 17.69 26.53 6.70
C ASP A 146 16.16 26.36 6.66
N ILE A 147 15.67 25.15 6.98
CA ILE A 147 14.25 24.87 7.14
C ILE A 147 13.93 24.92 8.62
N ASP A 148 12.86 25.64 8.93
CA ASP A 148 12.30 25.68 10.26
C ASP A 148 11.37 24.48 10.46
N TYR A 149 11.75 23.62 11.41
CA TYR A 149 10.97 22.46 11.83
C TYR A 149 10.31 22.68 13.20
N SER A 150 10.32 23.91 13.74
CA SER A 150 9.65 24.24 15.01
C SER A 150 8.13 24.25 14.85
N ALA A 151 7.65 24.73 13.70
CA ALA A 151 6.38 24.33 13.14
C ALA A 151 6.53 22.92 12.55
N GLN A 152 6.81 21.92 13.40
CA GLN A 152 6.48 20.55 12.99
C GLN A 152 5.01 20.57 12.58
N VAL A 153 4.68 19.79 11.57
CA VAL A 153 3.33 19.63 11.06
C VAL A 153 2.48 19.03 12.19
N CYS A 154 2.07 19.88 13.13
CA CYS A 154 0.89 19.76 13.94
C CYS A 154 -0.24 20.43 13.15
N GLU A 155 -0.41 20.00 11.90
CA GLU A 155 -1.77 19.82 11.41
C GLU A 155 -2.10 18.35 11.61
N SER A 156 -2.20 17.96 12.88
CA SER A 156 -3.30 17.12 13.27
C SER A 156 -4.56 17.99 13.12
N PRO A 157 -5.49 17.70 12.20
CA PRO A 157 -6.83 18.24 12.35
C PRO A 157 -7.43 17.53 13.56
N ASP A 158 -7.27 18.12 14.76
CA ASP A 158 -7.79 17.60 16.03
C ASP A 158 -7.16 16.23 16.40
N PRO A 159 -7.17 15.76 17.67
CA PRO A 159 -7.03 14.34 17.92
C PRO A 159 -8.35 13.68 17.51
N SER A 160 -8.58 13.52 16.20
CA SER A 160 -9.36 12.37 15.75
C SER A 160 -8.41 11.19 15.90
N PRO A 161 -8.76 10.16 16.68
CA PRO A 161 -7.83 9.08 17.01
C PRO A 161 -7.39 8.48 15.69
N HIS A 162 -6.11 8.57 15.32
CA HIS A 162 -5.63 7.92 14.11
C HIS A 162 -5.93 6.43 14.26
N PRO A 163 -6.96 5.89 13.60
CA PRO A 163 -7.48 4.62 14.01
C PRO A 163 -6.53 3.58 13.42
N THR A 164 -5.79 2.89 14.26
CA THR A 164 -5.32 1.55 13.92
C THR A 164 -6.54 0.64 13.95
N GLY A 165 -6.66 -0.24 12.97
CA GLY A 165 -7.80 -1.13 12.81
C GLY A 165 -8.69 -0.74 11.64
N TRP A 166 -9.95 -1.14 11.72
CA TRP A 166 -10.93 -0.97 10.67
C TRP A 166 -11.42 0.48 10.59
N VAL A 167 -11.31 1.08 9.41
CA VAL A 167 -11.71 2.47 9.15
C VAL A 167 -12.54 2.51 7.89
N LYS A 168 -13.73 3.09 7.98
CA LYS A 168 -14.57 3.37 6.81
C LYS A 168 -14.11 4.65 6.13
N GLU A 169 -13.97 4.60 4.80
CA GLU A 169 -13.55 5.72 3.96
C GLU A 169 -14.44 5.82 2.71
N ASP A 170 -14.24 6.87 1.92
CA ASP A 170 -14.93 7.03 0.64
C ASP A 170 -14.54 5.88 -0.32
N GLY A 171 -15.51 5.02 -0.63
CA GLY A 171 -15.33 3.86 -1.50
C GLY A 171 -15.23 2.49 -0.81
N GLY A 172 -15.14 2.41 0.52
CA GLY A 172 -15.12 1.13 1.24
C GLY A 172 -14.59 1.18 2.67
N VAL A 173 -14.04 0.06 3.14
CA VAL A 173 -13.39 -0.05 4.47
C VAL A 173 -11.94 -0.44 4.27
N ARG A 174 -11.02 0.19 5.00
CA ARG A 174 -9.59 -0.14 5.05
C ARG A 174 -9.23 -0.71 6.42
N PHE A 175 -8.09 -1.42 6.48
CA PHE A 175 -7.47 -1.81 7.74
C PHE A 175 -6.13 -1.11 7.89
N TYR A 176 -6.02 -0.23 8.88
CA TYR A 176 -4.82 0.53 9.21
C TYR A 176 -3.99 -0.23 10.24
N LEU A 177 -2.80 -0.66 9.84
CA LEU A 177 -1.81 -1.24 10.75
C LEU A 177 -1.18 -0.15 11.63
N GLU A 178 -1.03 1.05 11.07
CA GLU A 178 -0.56 2.28 11.69
C GLU A 178 -1.39 3.45 11.14
N PRO A 179 -1.41 4.63 11.80
CA PRO A 179 -2.14 5.84 11.39
C PRO A 179 -2.14 6.22 9.90
N GLU A 180 -1.11 5.81 9.16
CA GLU A 180 -0.87 6.15 7.75
C GLU A 180 -0.50 4.93 6.88
N ARG A 181 -0.58 3.72 7.45
CA ARG A 181 -0.21 2.47 6.77
C ARG A 181 -1.36 1.49 6.85
N TYR A 182 -2.01 1.28 5.71
CA TYR A 182 -3.10 0.32 5.56
C TYR A 182 -2.71 -0.88 4.70
N VAL A 183 -3.47 -1.97 4.82
CA VAL A 183 -3.29 -3.18 4.02
C VAL A 183 -3.80 -2.93 2.59
N SER A 184 -3.02 -3.30 1.57
CA SER A 184 -3.40 -3.14 0.16
C SER A 184 -2.75 -4.22 -0.70
N ASN A 185 -3.48 -4.78 -1.66
CA ASN A 185 -3.08 -5.96 -2.45
C ASN A 185 -2.52 -7.10 -1.58
N ASP A 186 -3.08 -7.27 -0.38
CA ASP A 186 -2.59 -8.26 0.57
C ASP A 186 -3.69 -8.79 1.47
N TRP A 187 -3.39 -9.93 2.08
CA TRP A 187 -4.22 -10.55 3.11
C TRP A 187 -3.96 -9.90 4.46
N TYR A 188 -4.99 -9.83 5.29
CA TYR A 188 -4.84 -9.55 6.71
C TYR A 188 -5.75 -10.44 7.53
N GLN A 189 -5.24 -10.96 8.64
CA GLN A 189 -6.03 -11.73 9.59
C GLN A 189 -6.34 -10.85 10.80
N ASP A 190 -7.62 -10.62 11.05
CA ASP A 190 -8.09 -9.93 12.26
C ASP A 190 -9.02 -10.86 13.04
N LYS A 191 -8.75 -11.04 14.33
CA LYS A 191 -9.53 -11.91 15.23
C LYS A 191 -9.84 -13.31 14.65
N GLY A 192 -8.86 -13.91 13.97
CA GLY A 192 -8.97 -15.25 13.38
C GLY A 192 -9.64 -15.31 12.00
N GLN A 193 -10.27 -14.23 11.53
CA GLN A 193 -10.90 -14.13 10.22
C GLN A 193 -9.94 -13.52 9.19
N TRP A 194 -9.99 -14.03 7.96
CA TRP A 194 -9.15 -13.54 6.86
C TRP A 194 -9.90 -12.55 5.98
N PHE A 195 -9.20 -11.48 5.60
CA PHE A 195 -9.70 -10.42 4.75
C PHE A 195 -8.70 -10.17 3.62
N TRP A 196 -9.20 -9.73 2.47
CA TRP A 196 -8.35 -9.31 1.36
C TRP A 196 -8.63 -7.85 1.00
N PHE A 197 -7.54 -7.11 0.76
CA PHE A 197 -7.59 -5.70 0.39
C PHE A 197 -7.15 -5.52 -1.05
N ASP A 198 -7.95 -4.80 -1.83
CA ASP A 198 -7.64 -4.52 -3.23
C ASP A 198 -6.46 -3.53 -3.38
N GLY A 199 -6.13 -3.17 -4.63
CA GLY A 199 -5.02 -2.26 -4.91
C GLY A 199 -5.23 -0.82 -4.43
N SER A 200 -6.46 -0.45 -4.09
CA SER A 200 -6.81 0.82 -3.45
C SER A 200 -6.83 0.72 -1.92
N GLY A 201 -6.61 -0.47 -1.36
CA GLY A 201 -6.60 -0.74 0.08
C GLY A 201 -7.99 -0.97 0.68
N HIS A 202 -9.03 -1.14 -0.14
CA HIS A 202 -10.37 -1.45 0.36
C HIS A 202 -10.57 -2.95 0.51
N ALA A 203 -11.17 -3.35 1.63
CA ALA A 203 -11.55 -4.73 1.90
C ALA A 203 -12.62 -5.19 0.90
N VAL A 204 -12.43 -6.38 0.33
CA VAL A 204 -13.37 -6.97 -0.61
C VAL A 204 -14.59 -7.50 0.13
N ARG A 205 -15.78 -7.26 -0.43
CA ARG A 205 -17.08 -7.66 0.13
C ARG A 205 -18.01 -8.15 -0.95
N ASP A 206 -18.78 -9.20 -0.65
CA ASP A 206 -19.80 -9.78 -1.53
C ASP A 206 -19.27 -10.12 -2.93
N ASN A 207 -17.96 -10.43 -3.02
CA ASN A 207 -17.26 -10.45 -4.30
C ASN A 207 -16.15 -11.51 -4.35
N TRP A 208 -15.86 -11.91 -5.58
CA TRP A 208 -14.82 -12.88 -5.90
C TRP A 208 -13.45 -12.21 -5.98
N TYR A 209 -12.43 -12.93 -5.58
CA TYR A 209 -11.05 -12.50 -5.76
C TYR A 209 -10.17 -13.63 -6.30
N PHE A 210 -9.36 -13.34 -7.31
CA PHE A 210 -8.43 -14.31 -7.89
C PHE A 210 -7.00 -13.98 -7.45
N TYR A 211 -6.40 -14.91 -6.72
CA TYR A 211 -5.06 -14.75 -6.16
C TYR A 211 -4.26 -16.04 -6.28
N LYS A 212 -3.06 -15.95 -6.85
CA LYS A 212 -2.12 -17.08 -7.03
C LYS A 212 -2.82 -18.35 -7.53
N ASP A 213 -3.49 -18.23 -8.67
CA ASP A 213 -4.21 -19.32 -9.36
C ASP A 213 -5.40 -19.94 -8.60
N ASN A 214 -5.88 -19.29 -7.54
CA ASN A 214 -7.02 -19.74 -6.75
C ASN A 214 -8.09 -18.66 -6.67
N TRP A 215 -9.35 -19.09 -6.66
CA TRP A 215 -10.50 -18.23 -6.42
C TRP A 215 -10.88 -18.24 -4.95
N TYR A 216 -11.14 -17.07 -4.42
CA TYR A 216 -11.63 -16.83 -3.08
C TYR A 216 -12.93 -16.04 -3.17
N TYR A 217 -13.75 -16.13 -2.13
CA TYR A 217 -14.94 -15.31 -2.01
C TYR A 217 -14.99 -14.66 -0.63
N PHE A 218 -15.38 -13.39 -0.61
CA PHE A 218 -15.55 -12.61 0.60
C PHE A 218 -17.03 -12.34 0.80
N GLY A 219 -17.53 -12.70 1.99
CA GLY A 219 -18.94 -12.58 2.34
C GLY A 219 -19.40 -11.13 2.49
N SER A 220 -20.66 -10.99 2.90
CA SER A 220 -21.28 -9.69 3.22
C SER A 220 -20.63 -9.02 4.42
N ASP A 221 -19.92 -9.79 5.25
CA ASP A 221 -19.18 -9.37 6.42
C ASP A 221 -17.68 -9.13 6.14
N PHE A 222 -17.30 -9.06 4.85
CA PHE A 222 -15.92 -8.93 4.35
C PHE A 222 -15.01 -10.13 4.62
N ALA A 223 -15.45 -11.13 5.39
CA ALA A 223 -14.60 -12.26 5.74
C ALA A 223 -14.51 -13.26 4.57
N MET A 224 -13.33 -13.85 4.43
CA MET A 224 -13.09 -14.96 3.52
C MET A 224 -13.94 -16.16 3.94
N VAL A 225 -14.77 -16.65 3.02
CA VAL A 225 -15.67 -17.78 3.30
C VAL A 225 -14.94 -19.12 3.26
N LYS A 226 -15.48 -20.09 3.98
CA LYS A 226 -15.03 -21.50 4.00
C LYS A 226 -16.23 -22.44 3.88
N GLY A 227 -15.98 -23.70 3.54
CA GLY A 227 -17.01 -24.72 3.43
C GLY A 227 -17.98 -24.48 2.27
N ILE A 228 -19.19 -25.03 2.39
CA ILE A 228 -20.24 -24.85 1.38
C ILE A 228 -20.87 -23.47 1.52
N GLN A 229 -20.95 -22.74 0.40
CA GLN A 229 -21.52 -21.41 0.30
C GLN A 229 -22.51 -21.32 -0.85
N LEU A 230 -23.65 -20.67 -0.61
CA LEU A 230 -24.64 -20.42 -1.64
C LEU A 230 -24.48 -19.00 -2.19
N ILE A 231 -23.84 -18.86 -3.35
CA ILE A 231 -23.53 -17.57 -3.96
C ILE A 231 -24.41 -17.39 -5.19
N LYS A 232 -25.30 -16.39 -5.16
CA LYS A 232 -26.29 -16.13 -6.23
C LYS A 232 -27.08 -17.39 -6.62
N GLY A 233 -27.47 -18.19 -5.63
CA GLY A 233 -28.25 -19.42 -5.80
C GLY A 233 -27.47 -20.64 -6.30
N LYS A 234 -26.15 -20.55 -6.46
CA LYS A 234 -25.29 -21.66 -6.87
C LYS A 234 -24.41 -22.12 -5.70
N PRO A 235 -24.31 -23.42 -5.42
CA PRO A 235 -23.45 -23.94 -4.36
C PRO A 235 -21.99 -23.94 -4.81
N TYR A 236 -21.11 -23.42 -3.97
CA TYR A 236 -19.66 -23.47 -4.10
C TYR A 236 -19.06 -24.07 -2.84
N TYR A 237 -17.90 -24.71 -2.94
CA TYR A 237 -17.15 -25.19 -1.79
C TYR A 237 -15.79 -24.50 -1.72
N PHE A 238 -15.41 -24.05 -0.53
CA PHE A 238 -14.12 -23.43 -0.22
C PHE A 238 -13.39 -24.26 0.84
N ASN A 239 -12.10 -24.55 0.64
CA ASN A 239 -11.31 -25.33 1.60
C ASN A 239 -10.94 -24.51 2.85
N ARG A 240 -10.13 -25.08 3.74
CA ARG A 240 -9.68 -24.43 4.99
C ARG A 240 -8.92 -23.11 4.75
N ASP A 241 -8.21 -23.04 3.62
CA ASP A 241 -7.48 -21.87 3.16
C ASP A 241 -8.37 -20.89 2.36
N GLY A 242 -9.67 -21.18 2.22
CA GLY A 242 -10.64 -20.35 1.49
C GLY A 242 -10.53 -20.45 -0.02
N GLN A 243 -9.80 -21.43 -0.56
CA GLN A 243 -9.68 -21.66 -1.99
C GLN A 243 -10.91 -22.41 -2.49
N MET A 244 -11.52 -21.90 -3.55
CA MET A 244 -12.64 -22.53 -4.24
C MET A 244 -12.21 -23.87 -4.83
N ALA A 245 -12.99 -24.92 -4.58
CA ALA A 245 -12.81 -26.20 -5.24
C ALA A 245 -12.85 -26.04 -6.76
N ARG A 246 -11.91 -26.70 -7.43
CA ARG A 246 -11.81 -26.70 -8.90
C ARG A 246 -12.33 -28.00 -9.46
N PHE A 247 -12.48 -28.04 -10.78
CA PHE A 247 -12.82 -29.27 -11.48
C PHE A 247 -11.85 -30.41 -11.10
N GLY A 248 -12.42 -31.56 -10.74
CA GLY A 248 -11.66 -32.73 -10.31
C GLY A 248 -11.36 -32.80 -8.80
N THR A 249 -11.68 -31.77 -8.00
CA THR A 249 -11.62 -31.85 -6.54
C THR A 249 -12.56 -32.94 -6.03
N ARG A 250 -12.05 -33.86 -5.20
CA ARG A 250 -12.82 -34.91 -4.51
C ARG A 250 -12.60 -34.75 -3.00
N PHE A 251 -13.68 -34.77 -2.22
CA PHE A 251 -13.62 -34.74 -0.77
C PHE A 251 -14.47 -35.89 -0.20
N MET A 252 -14.04 -36.44 0.94
CA MET A 252 -14.81 -37.44 1.68
C MET A 252 -15.65 -36.71 2.72
N VAL A 253 -16.97 -36.87 2.67
CA VAL A 253 -17.88 -36.34 3.69
C VAL A 253 -18.15 -37.43 4.70
N GLN A 254 -17.94 -37.14 5.98
CA GLN A 254 -18.38 -38.03 7.05
C GLN A 254 -19.81 -37.65 7.45
N VAL A 255 -20.60 -38.65 7.84
CA VAL A 255 -21.97 -38.44 8.32
C VAL A 255 -22.03 -39.01 9.73
N ASP A 256 -22.39 -38.17 10.70
CA ASP A 256 -22.51 -38.63 12.07
C ASP A 256 -23.83 -39.36 12.32
N LYS A 257 -24.00 -39.87 13.55
CA LYS A 257 -25.20 -40.60 13.99
C LYS A 257 -26.50 -39.79 13.89
N ASN A 258 -26.42 -38.47 13.79
CA ASN A 258 -27.56 -37.56 13.66
C ASN A 258 -27.83 -37.16 12.20
N GLY A 259 -27.02 -37.65 11.25
CA GLY A 259 -27.14 -37.32 9.82
C GLY A 259 -26.45 -36.01 9.42
N VAL A 260 -25.64 -35.40 10.30
CA VAL A 260 -24.93 -34.15 9.99
C VAL A 260 -23.73 -34.44 9.10
N LEU A 261 -23.56 -33.63 8.06
CA LEU A 261 -22.42 -33.72 7.14
C LEU A 261 -21.20 -33.03 7.75
N HIS A 262 -20.11 -33.77 7.89
CA HIS A 262 -18.81 -33.31 8.33
C HIS A 262 -17.87 -33.27 7.12
N PHE A 263 -17.47 -32.06 6.74
CA PHE A 263 -16.46 -31.85 5.70
C PHE A 263 -15.08 -31.87 6.36
N PRO A 264 -14.06 -32.49 5.72
CA PRO A 264 -12.76 -32.63 6.33
C PRO A 264 -12.11 -31.25 6.48
N GLU A 265 -11.83 -30.85 7.72
CA GLU A 265 -10.77 -29.88 7.97
C GLU A 265 -9.47 -30.57 7.56
N GLU A 266 -8.70 -30.00 6.63
CA GLU A 266 -7.42 -30.58 6.25
C GLU A 266 -6.49 -30.59 7.49
N GLU A 267 -6.44 -31.71 8.19
CA GLU A 267 -5.32 -32.12 9.02
C GLU A 267 -4.32 -32.86 8.13
N SER A 268 -3.05 -32.52 8.34
CA SER A 268 -1.90 -33.23 7.82
C SER A 268 -2.10 -34.74 7.98
N VAL A 269 -1.98 -35.47 6.88
CA VAL A 269 -1.94 -36.93 6.88
C VAL A 269 -0.72 -37.38 7.69
N GLU A 270 -0.88 -37.58 9.00
CA GLU A 270 -0.01 -38.50 9.72
C GLU A 270 -0.47 -39.92 9.40
N ASN A 271 0.36 -40.57 8.58
CA ASN A 271 0.27 -42.01 8.36
C ASN A 271 0.33 -42.74 9.71
N SER A 272 -0.78 -43.33 10.14
CA SER A 272 -0.72 -44.51 11.00
C SER A 272 -1.61 -45.60 10.43
N VAL A 273 -0.96 -46.54 9.74
CA VAL A 273 -1.42 -47.91 9.64
C VAL A 273 -1.73 -48.40 11.05
N ILE A 274 -2.93 -48.89 11.33
CA ILE A 274 -3.18 -50.03 12.23
C ILE A 274 -4.55 -50.64 11.91
N ALA A 275 -4.52 -51.97 11.88
CA ALA A 275 -5.59 -52.87 11.52
C ALA A 275 -6.73 -52.94 12.55
N GLY A 276 -7.92 -53.24 12.01
CA GLY A 276 -9.19 -53.70 12.60
C GLY A 276 -9.35 -53.91 14.11
N ARG A 277 -10.52 -53.48 14.63
CA ARG A 277 -11.39 -54.30 15.49
C ARG A 277 -12.76 -53.65 15.71
N ILE A 278 -13.80 -54.50 15.72
CA ILE A 278 -15.16 -54.21 16.20
C ILE A 278 -15.20 -54.48 17.72
N TRP A 279 -15.92 -53.65 18.49
CA TRP A 279 -16.90 -53.92 19.58
C TRP A 279 -16.89 -52.85 20.69
N GLY A 280 -18.10 -52.43 21.12
CA GLY A 280 -18.44 -52.22 22.53
C GLY A 280 -18.70 -50.79 23.00
N GLU A 281 -19.94 -50.55 23.47
CA GLU A 281 -20.36 -49.41 24.28
C GLU A 281 -19.56 -49.30 25.60
N ASN A 282 -19.35 -48.09 26.11
CA ASN A 282 -19.88 -47.65 27.42
C ASN A 282 -19.46 -46.21 27.78
N GLU A 283 -20.44 -45.54 28.37
CA GLU A 283 -20.44 -44.19 28.92
C GLU A 283 -19.35 -43.97 29.96
N THR A 284 -18.65 -42.84 29.86
CA THR A 284 -18.33 -41.98 31.01
C THR A 284 -18.23 -40.56 30.51
N GLY A 285 -19.06 -39.69 31.09
CA GLY A 285 -19.17 -38.29 30.73
C GLY A 285 -17.86 -37.55 30.90
N MET A 286 -17.39 -36.98 29.80
CA MET A 286 -16.88 -35.61 29.78
C MET A 286 -17.59 -34.92 28.63
N GLU A 287 -18.48 -34.00 29.01
CA GLU A 287 -19.11 -33.05 28.10
C GLU A 287 -17.99 -32.20 27.50
N LEU A 288 -17.49 -32.61 26.33
CA LEU A 288 -16.68 -31.73 25.52
C LEU A 288 -17.66 -30.75 24.90
N GLU A 289 -17.75 -29.59 25.54
CA GLU A 289 -18.45 -28.41 25.03
C GLU A 289 -18.20 -28.33 23.53
N ASN A 290 -19.31 -28.28 22.78
CA ASN A 290 -19.30 -28.09 21.34
C ASN A 290 -18.51 -26.82 21.02
N ILE A 291 -17.23 -26.96 20.66
CA ILE A 291 -16.53 -25.92 19.92
C ILE A 291 -17.06 -26.03 18.50
N ALA A 292 -18.28 -25.52 18.29
CA ALA A 292 -18.63 -24.96 17.01
C ALA A 292 -17.50 -23.99 16.63
N PRO A 293 -17.04 -23.94 15.37
CA PRO A 293 -16.23 -22.81 14.94
C PRO A 293 -17.03 -21.58 15.31
N ASP A 294 -16.44 -20.78 16.17
CA ASP A 294 -17.01 -19.59 16.80
C ASP A 294 -17.57 -18.66 15.72
N ASN A 295 -18.81 -18.92 15.30
CA ASN A 295 -19.70 -17.90 14.79
C ASN A 295 -20.06 -17.11 16.03
N THR A 296 -19.11 -16.29 16.50
CA THR A 296 -19.44 -15.21 17.43
C THR A 296 -20.64 -14.51 16.83
N GLU A 297 -21.78 -14.60 17.51
CA GLU A 297 -22.93 -13.74 17.28
C GLU A 297 -22.46 -12.30 17.51
N GLY A 298 -21.92 -11.71 16.45
CA GLY A 298 -21.20 -10.46 16.50
C GLY A 298 -20.80 -10.08 15.08
N LYS A 299 -21.12 -8.85 14.69
CA LYS A 299 -20.68 -8.30 13.40
C LYS A 299 -19.15 -8.37 13.35
N THR A 300 -18.59 -8.77 12.20
CA THR A 300 -17.14 -8.68 12.02
C THR A 300 -16.69 -7.24 12.23
N PRO A 301 -15.45 -7.01 12.70
CA PRO A 301 -14.94 -5.65 12.87
C PRO A 301 -15.03 -4.80 11.58
N ALA A 302 -14.87 -5.45 10.41
CA ALA A 302 -15.06 -4.83 9.10
C ALA A 302 -16.51 -4.43 8.84
N LEU A 303 -17.47 -5.32 9.13
CA LEU A 303 -18.89 -5.05 8.94
C LEU A 303 -19.40 -3.99 9.92
N ALA A 304 -18.94 -4.03 11.17
CA ALA A 304 -19.25 -3.02 12.18
C ALA A 304 -18.78 -1.63 11.74
N ALA A 305 -17.57 -1.51 11.17
CA ALA A 305 -17.08 -0.25 10.62
C ALA A 305 -17.88 0.20 9.37
N TYR A 306 -18.41 -0.75 8.59
CA TYR A 306 -19.10 -0.46 7.35
C TYR A 306 -20.54 0.05 7.52
N GLU A 307 -21.33 -0.54 8.42
CA GLU A 307 -22.79 -0.35 8.50
C GLU A 307 -23.26 1.05 8.90
N ASP A 308 -22.37 1.96 9.29
CA ASP A 308 -22.66 3.37 9.59
C ASP A 308 -22.94 4.25 8.35
N SER A 309 -23.47 3.70 7.24
CA SER A 309 -24.19 4.35 6.09
C SER A 309 -24.02 3.61 4.75
N GLU A 310 -25.02 3.71 3.88
CA GLU A 310 -25.22 2.89 2.67
C GLU A 310 -24.17 3.08 1.56
N TYR A 311 -23.71 1.96 1.01
CA TYR A 311 -22.82 1.89 -0.16
C TYR A 311 -23.43 1.00 -1.24
N THR A 312 -23.24 1.38 -2.50
CA THR A 312 -23.65 0.63 -3.69
C THR A 312 -22.40 0.23 -4.51
N GLY A 313 -21.94 -1.01 -4.31
CA GLY A 313 -20.74 -1.56 -4.96
C GLY A 313 -21.03 -2.44 -6.17
N GLY A 314 -20.22 -2.29 -7.21
CA GLY A 314 -20.25 -3.09 -8.42
C GLY A 314 -19.69 -4.50 -8.22
N THR A 315 -20.40 -5.50 -8.73
CA THR A 315 -20.03 -6.92 -8.62
C THR A 315 -19.09 -7.35 -9.75
N VAL A 316 -18.03 -8.10 -9.43
CA VAL A 316 -17.30 -8.87 -10.43
C VAL A 316 -17.95 -10.25 -10.53
N PRO A 317 -18.36 -10.72 -11.72
CA PRO A 317 -18.94 -12.05 -11.87
C PRO A 317 -17.90 -13.14 -11.58
N PRO A 318 -18.31 -14.31 -11.04
CA PRO A 318 -17.42 -15.46 -10.93
C PRO A 318 -16.82 -15.81 -12.30
N PRO A 319 -15.66 -16.47 -12.35
CA PRO A 319 -15.13 -17.04 -13.58
C PRO A 319 -16.14 -18.00 -14.21
N ASP A 320 -16.38 -17.87 -15.51
CA ASP A 320 -16.95 -18.98 -16.27
C ASP A 320 -15.95 -20.13 -16.19
N THR A 321 -16.36 -21.25 -15.61
CA THR A 321 -15.60 -22.49 -15.65
C THR A 321 -15.39 -22.87 -17.11
N LYS A 322 -14.29 -22.43 -17.72
CA LYS A 322 -13.86 -22.94 -19.01
C LYS A 322 -13.58 -24.41 -18.82
N THR A 323 -14.55 -25.23 -19.20
CA THR A 323 -14.35 -26.65 -19.46
C THR A 323 -13.28 -26.75 -20.52
N GLY A 324 -12.07 -27.11 -20.12
CA GLY A 324 -11.05 -27.59 -21.05
C GLY A 324 -11.57 -28.87 -21.68
N THR A 325 -12.17 -28.75 -22.85
CA THR A 325 -12.32 -29.87 -23.79
C THR A 325 -10.94 -30.30 -24.23
N THR A 326 -10.63 -31.55 -23.90
CA THR A 326 -9.73 -32.55 -24.54
C THR A 326 -8.59 -32.06 -25.41
#